data_AF-A0A8S3BLZ9-F1
#
_entry.id   AF-A0A8S3BLZ9-F1
#
_cell.length_a   1.000
_cell.length_b   1.000
_cell.length_c   1.000
_cell.angle_alpha   90.00
_cell.angle_beta   90.00
_cell.angle_gamma   90.00
#
_symmetry.space_group_name_H-M   'P 1'
#
loop_
_entity.id
_entity.type
_entity.pdbx_description
1 polymer ?
#
loop_
_entity_poly.entity_id
_entity_poly.type
_entity_poly.pdbx_seq_one_letter_code
_entity_poly.pdbx_strand_id
1 'polypeptide(L)'
;DMWSLGCIFGEMYQGWPLFHGDSEIDQIFQIFKLLGTPSGNDWPNVFLLPQFKSSFPKFTMQKIQLRQIVDNDEVAYDLLKRLLICDPTIRMAARYALEHSYFAGHKKTLSSITNAKTNHIQYDENNNVI
;
A
#
# COMPACT_ATOMS: atom_id res chain seq x y z
N ASP A 1 5.03 -5.96 6.00
CA ASP A 1 5.64 -4.92 5.15
C ASP A 1 4.63 -4.23 4.23
N MET A 2 4.15 -4.88 3.16
CA MET A 2 3.30 -4.20 2.15
C MET A 2 1.96 -3.65 2.68
N TRP A 3 1.37 -4.33 3.67
CA TRP A 3 0.18 -3.82 4.37
C TRP A 3 0.45 -2.50 5.09
N SER A 4 1.52 -2.47 5.88
CA SER A 4 1.94 -1.27 6.62
C SER A 4 2.25 -0.11 5.68
N LEU A 5 2.85 -0.40 4.51
CA LEU A 5 3.03 0.59 3.45
C LEU A 5 1.69 1.14 2.95
N GLY A 6 0.68 0.29 2.73
CA GLY A 6 -0.68 0.73 2.38
C GLY A 6 -1.31 1.62 3.45
N CYS A 7 -1.14 1.29 4.73
CA CYS A 7 -1.61 2.13 5.84
C CYS A 7 -0.96 3.51 5.82
N ILE A 8 0.37 3.55 5.74
CA ILE A 8 1.14 4.81 5.70
C ILE A 8 0.78 5.60 4.43
N PHE A 9 0.61 4.92 3.30
CA PHE A 9 0.21 5.55 2.05
C PHE A 9 -1.13 6.26 2.17
N GLY A 10 -2.16 5.59 2.70
CA GLY A 10 -3.46 6.24 2.97
C GLY A 10 -3.37 7.37 4.00
N GLU A 11 -2.59 7.17 5.06
CA GLU A 11 -2.35 8.18 6.10
C GLU A 11 -1.67 9.44 5.55
N MET A 12 -0.73 9.31 4.61
CA MET A 12 -0.08 10.47 3.97
C MET A 12 -1.06 11.36 3.20
N TYR A 13 -2.17 10.80 2.68
CA TYR A 13 -3.19 11.60 2.00
C TYR A 13 -4.15 12.29 2.99
N GLN A 14 -4.70 11.55 3.95
CA GLN A 14 -5.71 12.10 4.85
C GLN A 14 -5.14 12.85 6.06
N GLY A 15 -3.86 12.64 6.40
CA GLY A 15 -3.16 13.32 7.50
C GLY A 15 -3.39 12.73 8.89
N TRP A 16 -4.08 11.60 9.00
CA TRP A 16 -4.27 10.84 10.24
C TRP A 16 -4.24 9.32 9.97
N PRO A 17 -4.03 8.47 10.99
CA PRO A 17 -3.88 7.03 10.80
C PRO A 17 -5.03 6.41 10.00
N LEU A 18 -4.72 5.57 9.01
CA LEU A 18 -5.74 4.93 8.17
C LEU A 18 -6.70 4.05 8.96
N PHE A 19 -6.17 3.37 9.97
CA PHE A 19 -6.92 2.51 10.88
C PHE A 19 -6.49 2.83 12.31
N HIS A 20 -7.32 3.56 13.03
CA HIS A 20 -7.09 4.03 14.39
C HIS A 20 -7.91 3.17 15.36
N GLY A 21 -7.38 2.01 15.74
CA GLY A 21 -8.00 1.11 16.71
C GLY A 21 -7.31 1.15 18.07
N ASP A 22 -8.11 1.12 19.14
CA ASP A 22 -7.60 1.23 20.53
C ASP A 22 -7.39 -0.15 21.20
N SER A 23 -7.69 -1.23 20.48
CA SER A 23 -7.44 -2.62 20.87
C SER A 23 -7.29 -3.50 19.63
N GLU A 24 -6.81 -4.74 19.78
CA GLU A 24 -6.69 -5.67 18.65
C GLU A 24 -8.03 -5.89 17.92
N ILE A 25 -9.12 -6.08 18.68
CA ILE A 25 -10.43 -6.32 18.09
C ILE A 25 -10.99 -5.06 17.41
N ASP A 26 -10.80 -3.89 18.02
CA ASP A 26 -11.22 -2.63 17.41
C ASP A 26 -10.41 -2.36 16.14
N GLN A 27 -9.10 -2.59 16.15
CA GLN A 27 -8.25 -2.48 14.95
C GLN A 27 -8.77 -3.35 13.81
N ILE A 28 -9.13 -4.61 14.09
CA ILE A 28 -9.74 -5.52 13.12
C ILE A 28 -11.07 -4.95 12.59
N PHE A 29 -11.90 -4.40 13.47
CA PHE A 29 -13.17 -3.81 13.07
C PHE A 29 -13.02 -2.52 12.26
N GLN A 30 -12.04 -1.66 12.55
CA GLN A 30 -11.72 -0.50 11.72
C GLN A 30 -11.32 -0.93 10.31
N ILE A 31 -10.50 -1.99 10.19
CA ILE A 31 -10.13 -2.58 8.91
C ILE A 31 -11.37 -3.07 8.17
N PHE A 32 -12.23 -3.85 8.82
CA PHE A 32 -13.42 -4.41 8.18
C PHE A 32 -14.45 -3.34 7.81
N LYS A 33 -14.60 -2.27 8.60
CA LYS A 33 -15.50 -1.15 8.27
C LYS A 33 -15.13 -0.50 6.94
N LEU A 34 -13.85 -0.37 6.62
CA LEU A 34 -13.39 0.24 5.36
C LEU A 34 -13.31 -0.79 4.22
N LEU A 35 -12.68 -1.93 4.45
CA LEU A 35 -12.34 -2.92 3.42
C LEU A 35 -13.40 -4.01 3.23
N GLY A 36 -14.38 -4.08 4.12
CA GLY A 36 -15.33 -5.18 4.21
C GLY A 36 -14.80 -6.32 5.09
N THR A 37 -15.73 -7.13 5.61
CA THR A 37 -15.37 -8.34 6.36
C THR A 37 -14.94 -9.43 5.37
N PRO A 38 -13.73 -10.01 5.50
CA PRO A 38 -13.30 -11.09 4.65
C PRO A 38 -14.26 -12.27 4.64
N SER A 39 -14.41 -12.86 3.46
CA SER A 39 -15.24 -14.03 3.18
C SER A 39 -14.41 -15.09 2.45
N GLY A 40 -14.97 -16.28 2.27
CA GLY A 40 -14.31 -17.34 1.49
C GLY A 40 -14.13 -17.01 0.01
N ASN A 41 -14.81 -15.99 -0.51
CA ASN A 41 -14.68 -15.58 -1.92
C ASN A 41 -13.43 -14.73 -2.15
N ASP A 42 -13.08 -13.85 -1.22
CA ASP A 42 -11.93 -12.95 -1.30
C ASP A 42 -10.71 -13.47 -0.54
N TRP A 43 -10.91 -14.32 0.46
CA TRP A 43 -9.85 -15.01 1.18
C TRP A 43 -10.29 -16.46 1.49
N PRO A 44 -10.03 -17.43 0.60
CA PRO A 44 -10.57 -18.80 0.69
C PRO A 44 -10.36 -19.50 2.02
N ASN A 45 -9.21 -19.28 2.65
CA ASN A 45 -8.82 -19.94 3.89
C ASN A 45 -9.01 -19.09 5.14
N VAL A 46 -9.76 -17.98 5.07
CA VAL A 46 -9.89 -17.05 6.21
C VAL A 46 -10.54 -17.70 7.44
N PHE A 47 -11.48 -18.62 7.23
CA PHE A 47 -12.15 -19.34 8.31
C PHE A 47 -11.24 -20.35 9.04
N LEU A 48 -10.09 -20.69 8.46
CA LEU A 48 -9.11 -21.59 9.06
C LEU A 48 -8.15 -20.84 10.00
N LEU A 49 -8.20 -19.51 10.04
CA LEU A 49 -7.35 -18.72 10.93
C LEU A 49 -7.81 -18.87 12.38
N PRO A 50 -6.90 -19.14 13.35
CA PRO A 50 -7.26 -19.44 14.73
C PRO A 50 -8.15 -18.39 15.42
N GLN A 51 -7.91 -17.11 15.09
CA GLN A 51 -8.59 -15.97 15.71
C GLN A 51 -9.78 -15.45 14.90
N PHE A 52 -10.05 -16.03 13.72
CA PHE A 52 -11.22 -15.64 12.96
C PHE A 52 -12.48 -16.20 13.61
N LYS A 53 -13.46 -15.32 13.87
CA LYS A 53 -14.75 -15.72 14.43
C LYS A 53 -15.85 -15.53 13.39
N SER A 54 -16.64 -16.57 13.16
CA SER A 54 -17.82 -16.48 12.28
C SER A 54 -18.84 -15.44 12.77
N SER A 55 -18.82 -15.13 14.07
CA SER A 55 -19.64 -14.10 14.73
C SER A 55 -19.16 -12.66 14.50
N PHE A 56 -18.02 -12.44 13.82
CA PHE A 56 -17.62 -11.07 13.49
C PHE A 56 -18.69 -10.37 12.65
N PRO A 57 -18.95 -9.07 12.89
CA PRO A 57 -19.92 -8.32 12.11
C PRO A 57 -19.56 -8.36 10.62
N LYS A 58 -20.57 -8.38 9.75
CA LYS A 58 -20.40 -8.41 8.30
C LYS A 58 -20.50 -7.00 7.76
N PHE A 59 -19.36 -6.42 7.41
CA PHE A 59 -19.25 -5.11 6.79
C PHE A 59 -19.10 -5.24 5.28
N THR A 60 -19.71 -4.30 4.56
CA THR A 60 -19.51 -4.13 3.11
C THR A 60 -18.36 -3.17 2.85
N MET A 61 -17.54 -3.47 1.84
CA MET A 61 -16.43 -2.59 1.44
C MET A 61 -16.91 -1.19 1.09
N GLN A 62 -16.32 -0.17 1.73
CA GLN A 62 -16.62 1.24 1.50
C GLN A 62 -15.79 1.80 0.34
N LYS A 63 -16.11 1.37 -0.89
CA LYS A 63 -15.35 1.75 -2.09
C LYS A 63 -15.24 3.25 -2.31
N ILE A 64 -16.32 4.00 -2.01
CA ILE A 64 -16.36 5.46 -2.16
C ILE A 64 -15.42 6.10 -1.15
N GLN A 65 -15.49 5.70 0.11
CA GLN A 65 -14.61 6.20 1.17
C GLN A 65 -13.13 5.91 0.87
N LEU A 66 -12.81 4.70 0.39
CA LEU A 66 -11.44 4.35 0.02
C LEU A 66 -10.89 5.19 -1.15
N ARG A 67 -11.74 5.60 -2.10
CA ARG A 67 -11.36 6.55 -3.17
C ARG A 67 -11.14 7.95 -2.62
N GLN A 68 -12.03 8.41 -1.73
CA GLN A 68 -11.93 9.73 -1.10
C GLN A 68 -10.65 9.89 -0.27
N ILE A 69 -10.17 8.82 0.37
CA ILE A 69 -8.90 8.83 1.12
C ILE A 69 -7.73 9.26 0.23
N VAL A 70 -7.75 8.98 -1.06
CA VAL A 70 -6.69 9.33 -2.02
C VAL A 70 -7.13 10.41 -3.01
N ASP A 71 -7.97 11.34 -2.55
CA ASP A 71 -8.47 12.48 -3.33
C ASP A 71 -9.18 12.10 -4.64
N ASN A 72 -9.73 10.88 -4.72
CA ASN A 72 -10.30 10.29 -5.93
C ASN A 72 -9.31 10.17 -7.11
N ASP A 73 -8.00 10.15 -6.83
CA ASP A 73 -7.00 9.74 -7.81
C ASP A 73 -7.14 8.22 -8.07
N GLU A 74 -7.59 7.86 -9.28
CA GLU A 74 -7.82 6.48 -9.69
C GLU A 74 -6.55 5.62 -9.67
N VAL A 75 -5.39 6.22 -9.95
CA VAL A 75 -4.10 5.54 -9.97
C VAL A 75 -3.60 5.31 -8.54
N ALA A 76 -3.75 6.30 -7.66
CA ALA A 76 -3.46 6.14 -6.24
C ALA A 76 -4.40 5.11 -5.58
N TYR A 77 -5.68 5.15 -5.94
CA TYR A 77 -6.69 4.22 -5.45
C TYR A 77 -6.39 2.77 -5.84
N ASP A 78 -6.00 2.51 -7.09
CA ASP A 78 -5.62 1.16 -7.51
C ASP A 78 -4.41 0.65 -6.72
N LEU A 79 -3.40 1.50 -6.50
CA LEU A 79 -2.23 1.15 -5.68
C LEU A 79 -2.65 0.83 -4.23
N LEU A 80 -3.36 1.75 -3.56
CA LEU A 80 -3.80 1.60 -2.18
C LEU A 80 -4.62 0.32 -2.00
N LYS A 81 -5.57 0.07 -2.89
CA LYS A 81 -6.43 -1.12 -2.86
C LYS A 81 -5.61 -2.42 -2.96
N ARG A 82 -4.57 -2.45 -3.79
CA ARG A 82 -3.72 -3.64 -3.97
C ARG A 82 -2.74 -3.87 -2.82
N LEU A 83 -2.31 -2.80 -2.14
CA LEU A 83 -1.50 -2.87 -0.92
C LEU A 83 -2.30 -3.38 0.28
N LEU A 84 -3.60 -3.06 0.33
CA LEU A 84 -4.51 -3.38 1.44
C LEU A 84 -5.38 -4.63 1.19
N ILE A 85 -4.96 -5.55 0.32
CA ILE A 85 -5.68 -6.83 0.20
C ILE A 85 -5.50 -7.64 1.50
N CYS A 86 -6.61 -8.08 2.09
CA CYS A 86 -6.60 -8.84 3.35
C CYS A 86 -5.85 -10.17 3.23
N ASP A 87 -6.10 -10.93 2.17
CA ASP A 87 -5.36 -12.16 1.87
C ASP A 87 -3.89 -11.82 1.51
N PRO A 88 -2.91 -12.21 2.35
CA PRO A 88 -1.52 -11.88 2.11
C PRO A 88 -0.92 -12.60 0.89
N THR A 89 -1.52 -13.70 0.43
CA THR A 89 -1.00 -14.52 -0.68
C THR A 89 -1.13 -13.84 -2.05
N ILE A 90 -2.14 -12.96 -2.18
CA ILE A 90 -2.43 -12.19 -3.39
C ILE A 90 -2.18 -10.68 -3.21
N ARG A 91 -1.76 -10.26 -2.02
CA ARG A 91 -1.37 -8.87 -1.74
C ARG A 91 -0.17 -8.48 -2.60
N MET A 92 -0.20 -7.26 -3.14
CA MET A 92 0.86 -6.77 -4.02
C MET A 92 2.25 -6.84 -3.35
N ALA A 93 3.21 -7.45 -4.04
CA ALA A 93 4.61 -7.46 -3.64
C ALA A 93 5.33 -6.15 -4.02
N ALA A 94 6.38 -5.80 -3.26
CA ALA A 94 7.14 -4.56 -3.44
C ALA A 94 7.63 -4.31 -4.87
N ARG A 95 8.17 -5.34 -5.53
CA ARG A 95 8.65 -5.25 -6.92
C ARG A 95 7.58 -4.77 -7.90
N TYR A 96 6.34 -5.24 -7.74
CA TYR A 96 5.22 -4.84 -8.58
C TYR A 96 4.69 -3.45 -8.19
N ALA A 97 4.77 -3.09 -6.90
CA ALA A 97 4.43 -1.75 -6.44
C ALA A 97 5.34 -0.69 -7.07
N LEU A 98 6.65 -0.95 -7.16
CA LEU A 98 7.61 -0.07 -7.84
C LEU A 98 7.34 0.07 -9.34
N GLU A 99 6.67 -0.91 -9.95
CA GLU A 99 6.27 -0.88 -11.36
C GLU A 99 4.91 -0.25 -11.62
N HIS A 100 4.17 0.07 -10.56
CA HIS A 100 2.83 0.62 -10.66
C HIS A 100 2.80 1.98 -11.38
N SER A 101 1.72 2.24 -12.13
CA SER A 101 1.51 3.49 -12.87
C SER A 101 1.60 4.74 -12.00
N TYR A 102 1.30 4.61 -10.71
CA TYR A 102 1.45 5.68 -9.70
C TYR A 102 2.87 6.27 -9.69
N PHE A 103 3.89 5.43 -9.90
CA PHE A 103 5.29 5.87 -9.92
C PHE A 103 5.82 6.16 -11.33
N ALA A 104 5.03 6.01 -12.40
CA ALA A 104 5.50 6.16 -13.78
C ALA A 104 6.09 7.56 -14.06
N GLY A 105 5.54 8.63 -13.47
CA GLY A 105 6.08 9.99 -13.56
C GLY A 105 7.37 10.21 -12.74
N HIS A 106 7.53 9.48 -11.62
CA HIS A 106 8.64 9.64 -10.68
C HIS A 106 9.89 8.84 -11.06
N LYS A 107 9.75 7.80 -11.88
CA LYS A 107 10.87 7.02 -12.41
C LYS A 107 11.85 7.87 -13.24
N LYS A 108 11.35 8.90 -13.94
CA LYS A 108 12.19 9.85 -14.70
C LYS A 108 13.03 10.75 -13.80
N THR A 109 12.51 11.13 -12.63
CA THR A 109 13.23 11.99 -11.68
C THR A 109 14.37 11.24 -11.01
N LEU A 110 14.18 9.96 -10.66
CA LEU A 110 15.24 9.13 -10.07
C LEU A 110 16.36 8.81 -11.07
N SER A 111 16.05 8.47 -12.32
CA SER A 111 17.09 8.26 -13.35
C SER A 111 17.89 9.54 -13.61
N SER A 112 17.24 10.70 -13.56
CA SER A 112 17.90 12.00 -13.71
C SER A 112 18.81 12.33 -12.50
N ILE A 113 18.41 11.97 -11.28
CA ILE A 113 19.22 12.16 -10.06
C ILE A 113 20.42 11.20 -10.03
N THR A 114 20.24 9.95 -10.43
CA THR A 114 21.36 8.99 -10.49
C THR A 114 22.37 9.43 -11.56
N ASN A 115 21.91 9.88 -12.73
CA ASN A 115 22.81 10.40 -13.77
C ASN A 115 23.49 11.72 -13.36
N ALA A 116 22.83 12.57 -12.56
CA ALA A 116 23.44 13.80 -12.04
C ALA A 116 24.53 13.54 -10.98
N LYS A 117 24.40 12.46 -10.18
CA LYS A 117 25.42 12.08 -9.18
C LYS A 117 26.66 11.41 -9.80
N THR A 118 26.54 10.84 -11.00
CA THR A 118 27.69 10.21 -11.70
C THR A 118 28.58 11.23 -12.44
N ASN A 119 28.10 12.45 -12.67
CA ASN A 119 28.83 13.48 -13.45
C ASN A 119 29.71 14.43 -12.61
N HIS A 120 29.87 14.19 -11.31
CA HIS A 120 30.71 15.03 -10.43
C HIS A 120 32.06 14.40 -10.05
N ILE A 121 32.39 13.22 -10.56
CA ILE A 121 33.74 12.67 -10.44
C ILE A 121 34.41 12.93 -11.78
N GLN A 122 35.26 13.96 -11.83
CA GLN A 122 36.19 14.10 -12.94
C GLN A 122 37.27 13.03 -12.77
N TYR A 123 37.56 12.30 -13.83
CA TYR A 123 38.66 11.34 -13.88
C TYR A 123 39.78 11.96 -14.72
N ASP A 124 41.03 11.82 -14.28
CA ASP A 124 42.18 12.15 -15.11
C ASP A 124 42.39 11.11 -16.22
N GLU A 125 43.36 11.37 -17.11
CA GLU A 125 43.74 10.46 -18.21
C GLU A 125 44.28 9.09 -17.73
N ASN A 126 44.49 8.92 -16.42
CA ASN A 126 44.96 7.69 -15.77
C ASN A 126 43.87 7.03 -14.91
N ASN A 127 42.61 7.45 -15.04
CA ASN A 127 41.43 6.89 -14.35
C ASN A 127 41.47 7.05 -12.81
N ASN A 128 42.15 8.08 -12.31
CA ASN A 128 42.08 8.48 -10.91
C ASN A 128 41.05 9.60 -10.72
N VAL A 129 40.41 9.62 -9.55
CA VAL A 129 39.48 10.69 -9.15
C VAL A 129 40.27 12.00 -8.96
N ILE A 130 39.88 13.06 -9.66
CA ILE A 130 40.41 14.43 -9.48
C ILE A 130 39.84 15.06 -8.21
#